data_AF-A0A382CLX9-F1
#
_entry.id   AF-A0A382CLX9-F1
#
_cell.length_a   1.000
_cell.length_b   1.000
_cell.length_c   1.000
_cell.angle_alpha   90.00
_cell.angle_beta   90.00
_cell.angle_gamma   90.00
#
_symmetry.space_group_name_H-M   'P 1'
#
loop_
_entity.id
_entity.type
_entity.pdbx_description
1 polymer ?
#
loop_
_entity_poly.entity_id
_entity_poly.type
_entity_poly.pdbx_seq_one_letter_code
_entity_poly.pdbx_strand_id
1 'polypeptide(L)'
;MFSYPSTKEPYVKQIYSFLTAFVMFFGVMMMGLVPGKSEAQISDQPDTPFKLATFEAAGTVRVGMAVQGRLMDLQEANAYVTKQLGLSAVSTPNEMRALIEQYDAISNRMYTIANYMGENNRVADKGLAFVFDEDEISFKAPIKYPYNLLAAAANYKSHAQEMAGPSVDGLSGATTGASGGG
;
A
#
# COMPACT_ATOMS: atom_id res chain seq x y z
N MET A 1 -70.93 -62.84 15.61
CA MET A 1 -70.71 -62.06 14.38
C MET A 1 -70.14 -60.71 14.82
N PHE A 2 -68.82 -60.54 14.78
CA PHE A 2 -68.16 -59.27 15.09
C PHE A 2 -67.15 -58.99 13.98
N SER A 3 -67.38 -57.88 13.27
CA SER A 3 -66.59 -57.41 12.13
C SER A 3 -65.39 -56.60 12.62
N TYR A 4 -64.22 -56.83 12.04
CA TYR A 4 -63.02 -56.00 12.24
C TYR A 4 -62.91 -55.02 11.05
N PRO A 5 -62.88 -53.70 11.25
CA PRO A 5 -62.54 -52.78 10.20
C PRO A 5 -61.01 -52.68 10.03
N SER A 6 -60.57 -52.77 8.78
CA SER A 6 -59.23 -52.46 8.30
C SER A 6 -59.04 -50.94 8.22
N THR A 7 -57.96 -50.41 8.81
CA THR A 7 -57.49 -49.04 8.55
C THR A 7 -55.97 -49.04 8.44
N LYS A 8 -55.47 -48.99 7.19
CA LYS A 8 -54.17 -48.41 6.87
C LYS A 8 -54.41 -47.15 6.04
N GLU A 9 -53.47 -46.21 6.10
CA GLU A 9 -53.44 -44.89 5.43
C GLU A 9 -53.90 -43.69 6.29
N PRO A 10 -53.02 -43.18 7.19
CA PRO A 10 -52.89 -41.72 7.23
C PRO A 10 -51.45 -41.19 7.23
N TYR A 11 -50.43 -42.05 7.24
CA TYR A 11 -49.03 -41.61 7.44
C TYR A 11 -48.33 -41.11 6.18
N VAL A 12 -48.80 -41.48 4.99
CA VAL A 12 -48.09 -41.19 3.73
C VAL A 12 -48.24 -39.74 3.30
N LYS A 13 -49.40 -39.10 3.52
CA LYS A 13 -49.64 -37.70 3.09
C LYS A 13 -48.88 -36.65 3.91
N GLN A 14 -48.55 -36.94 5.18
CA GLN A 14 -47.87 -35.98 6.05
C GLN A 14 -46.37 -35.85 5.74
N ILE A 15 -45.75 -36.90 5.21
CA ILE A 15 -44.33 -36.91 4.83
C ILE A 15 -44.09 -36.07 3.56
N TYR A 16 -44.99 -36.14 2.57
CA TYR A 16 -44.85 -35.36 1.32
C TYR A 16 -45.10 -33.85 1.49
N SER A 17 -45.85 -33.44 2.51
CA SER A 17 -46.09 -32.02 2.81
C SER A 17 -44.90 -31.32 3.47
N PHE A 18 -44.10 -32.04 4.26
CA PHE A 18 -42.87 -31.47 4.85
C PHE A 18 -41.70 -31.46 3.85
N LEU A 19 -41.64 -32.45 2.95
CA LEU A 19 -40.58 -32.53 1.93
C LEU A 19 -40.71 -31.44 0.84
N THR A 20 -41.94 -31.03 0.50
CA THR A 20 -42.19 -30.01 -0.54
C THR A 20 -41.93 -28.58 -0.05
N ALA A 21 -42.18 -28.28 1.23
CA ALA A 21 -41.87 -26.98 1.82
C ALA A 21 -40.35 -26.75 2.01
N PHE A 22 -39.58 -27.81 2.26
CA PHE A 22 -38.14 -27.71 2.46
C PHE A 22 -37.36 -27.47 1.16
N VAL A 23 -37.82 -28.02 0.04
CA VAL A 23 -37.18 -27.83 -1.29
C VAL A 23 -37.45 -26.45 -1.87
N MET A 24 -38.62 -25.85 -1.59
CA MET A 24 -38.91 -24.47 -2.06
C MET A 24 -38.15 -23.39 -1.29
N PHE A 25 -37.77 -23.63 -0.03
CA PHE A 25 -36.98 -22.66 0.75
C PHE A 25 -35.49 -22.65 0.35
N PHE A 26 -34.93 -23.80 -0.06
CA PHE A 26 -33.56 -23.89 -0.56
C PHE A 26 -33.41 -23.45 -2.03
N GLY A 27 -34.45 -23.62 -2.87
CA GLY A 27 -34.39 -23.25 -4.28
C GLY A 27 -34.28 -21.74 -4.55
N VAL A 28 -34.82 -20.90 -3.68
CA VAL A 28 -34.79 -19.43 -3.84
C VAL A 28 -33.48 -18.82 -3.33
N MET A 29 -32.75 -19.50 -2.44
CA MET A 29 -31.48 -19.00 -1.88
C MET A 29 -30.26 -19.26 -2.78
N MET A 30 -30.40 -20.05 -3.86
CA MET A 30 -29.33 -20.36 -4.81
C MET A 30 -29.35 -19.54 -6.11
N MET A 31 -30.26 -18.56 -6.25
CA MET A 31 -30.36 -17.72 -7.45
C MET A 31 -29.62 -16.37 -7.36
N GLY A 32 -28.90 -16.10 -6.26
CA GLY A 32 -28.37 -14.77 -5.94
C GLY A 32 -26.88 -14.51 -6.20
N LEU A 33 -26.08 -15.51 -6.58
CA LEU A 33 -24.63 -15.33 -6.79
C LEU A 33 -24.34 -14.95 -8.24
N VAL A 34 -24.70 -13.73 -8.62
CA VAL A 34 -24.03 -13.05 -9.73
C VAL A 34 -22.66 -12.65 -9.19
N PRO A 35 -21.53 -13.11 -9.75
CA PRO A 35 -20.23 -12.55 -9.42
C PRO A 35 -20.23 -11.09 -9.89
N GLY A 36 -20.49 -10.17 -8.96
CA GLY A 36 -20.23 -8.76 -9.19
C GLY A 36 -18.74 -8.62 -9.50
N LYS A 37 -18.41 -7.91 -10.59
CA LYS A 37 -17.04 -7.44 -10.79
C LYS A 37 -16.71 -6.59 -9.56
N SER A 38 -15.82 -7.07 -8.71
CA SER A 38 -15.26 -6.26 -7.64
C SER A 38 -14.49 -5.14 -8.34
N GLU A 39 -15.09 -3.95 -8.42
CA GLU A 39 -14.32 -2.76 -8.70
C GLU A 39 -13.40 -2.59 -7.49
N ALA A 40 -12.10 -2.66 -7.74
CA ALA A 40 -11.11 -2.40 -6.70
C ALA A 40 -11.45 -1.06 -6.06
N GLN A 41 -11.73 -1.06 -4.75
CA GLN A 41 -12.01 0.19 -4.05
C GLN A 41 -10.76 1.06 -4.15
N ILE A 42 -10.90 2.20 -4.83
CA ILE A 42 -9.85 3.19 -4.94
C ILE A 42 -9.86 3.96 -3.61
N SER A 43 -9.06 3.49 -2.66
CA SER A 43 -8.79 4.23 -1.42
C SER A 43 -7.76 5.33 -1.69
N ASP A 44 -7.96 6.52 -1.13
CA ASP A 44 -7.02 7.66 -1.22
C ASP A 44 -5.76 7.45 -0.36
N GLN A 45 -5.70 6.34 0.39
CA GLN A 45 -4.56 5.88 1.14
C GLN A 45 -4.39 4.37 0.93
N PRO A 46 -3.16 3.86 0.84
CA PRO A 46 -2.94 2.42 0.69
C PRO A 46 -3.33 1.70 1.99
N ASP A 47 -4.05 0.57 1.88
CA ASP A 47 -4.33 -0.32 3.02
C ASP A 47 -3.04 -1.01 3.49
N THR A 48 -2.13 -1.25 2.54
CA THR A 48 -0.79 -1.77 2.80
C THR A 48 0.23 -0.63 2.78
N PRO A 49 0.85 -0.28 3.93
CA PRO A 49 1.92 0.70 3.98
C PRO A 49 3.10 0.27 3.11
N PHE A 50 3.71 1.24 2.42
CA PHE A 50 4.90 1.01 1.63
C PHE A 50 5.89 2.17 1.74
N LYS A 51 7.13 1.91 1.34
CA LYS A 51 8.17 2.93 1.17
C LYS A 51 8.65 2.92 -0.27
N LEU A 52 9.26 4.01 -0.71
CA LEU A 52 9.91 4.09 -2.01
C LEU A 52 11.43 4.15 -1.81
N ALA A 53 12.16 3.59 -2.76
CA ALA A 53 13.61 3.62 -2.76
C ALA A 53 14.15 3.74 -4.19
N THR A 54 15.36 4.28 -4.31
CA THR A 54 16.17 4.11 -5.52
C THR A 54 17.24 3.08 -5.19
N PHE A 55 17.33 2.02 -5.97
CA PHE A 55 18.26 0.92 -5.71
C PHE A 55 18.89 0.43 -7.01
N GLU A 56 20.01 -0.25 -6.88
CA GLU A 56 20.67 -0.92 -7.99
C GLU A 56 20.65 -2.42 -7.75
N ALA A 57 20.21 -3.17 -8.77
CA ALA A 57 20.22 -4.62 -8.79
C ALA A 57 20.67 -5.09 -10.17
N ALA A 58 21.64 -6.01 -10.20
CA ALA A 58 22.27 -6.51 -11.42
C ALA A 58 22.80 -5.39 -12.35
N GLY A 59 23.38 -4.33 -11.79
CA GLY A 59 23.94 -3.19 -12.54
C GLY A 59 22.90 -2.20 -13.08
N THR A 60 21.61 -2.41 -12.82
CA THR A 60 20.54 -1.52 -13.26
C THR A 60 19.98 -0.74 -12.08
N VAL A 61 19.99 0.59 -12.18
CA VAL A 61 19.33 1.48 -11.23
C VAL A 61 17.83 1.52 -11.50
N ARG A 62 17.04 1.36 -10.45
CA ARG A 62 15.59 1.17 -10.49
C ARG A 62 14.91 2.02 -9.41
N VAL A 63 13.63 2.30 -9.62
CA VAL A 63 12.73 2.77 -8.58
C VAL A 63 12.03 1.56 -7.96
N GLY A 64 12.13 1.42 -6.65
CA GLY A 64 11.58 0.31 -5.89
C GLY A 64 10.46 0.72 -4.96
N MET A 65 9.57 -0.22 -4.70
CA MET A 65 8.55 -0.15 -3.67
C MET A 65 8.84 -1.21 -2.61
N ALA A 66 9.00 -0.80 -1.36
CA ALA A 66 9.18 -1.72 -0.24
C ALA A 66 7.84 -2.00 0.44
N VAL A 67 7.45 -3.27 0.48
CA VAL A 67 6.21 -3.75 1.10
C VAL A 67 6.58 -4.90 2.05
N GLN A 68 6.15 -4.83 3.30
CA GLN A 68 6.33 -5.89 4.30
C GLN A 68 7.77 -6.43 4.42
N GLY A 69 8.77 -5.56 4.26
CA GLY A 69 10.20 -5.91 4.37
C GLY A 69 10.81 -6.54 3.11
N ARG A 70 10.10 -6.53 1.98
CA ARG A 70 10.61 -6.94 0.67
C ARG A 70 10.65 -5.74 -0.27
N LEU A 71 11.68 -5.64 -1.10
CA LEU A 71 11.80 -4.58 -2.10
C LEU A 71 11.47 -5.13 -3.48
N MET A 72 10.58 -4.46 -4.22
CA MET A 72 10.24 -4.82 -5.59
C MET A 72 10.51 -3.68 -6.57
N ASP A 73 10.90 -4.02 -7.80
CA ASP A 73 10.95 -3.07 -8.90
C ASP A 73 9.54 -2.58 -9.22
N LEU A 74 9.32 -1.26 -9.14
CA LEU A 74 8.00 -0.66 -9.30
C LEU A 74 7.42 -0.86 -10.71
N GLN A 75 8.26 -0.85 -11.74
CA GLN A 75 7.80 -0.98 -13.12
C GLN A 75 7.36 -2.41 -13.41
N GLU A 76 8.17 -3.38 -12.99
CA GLU A 76 7.86 -4.80 -13.16
C GLU A 76 6.67 -5.22 -12.29
N ALA A 77 6.60 -4.73 -11.04
CA ALA A 77 5.45 -4.96 -10.17
C ALA A 77 4.16 -4.39 -10.79
N ASN A 78 4.20 -3.18 -11.38
CA ASN A 78 3.06 -2.61 -12.08
C ASN A 78 2.63 -3.48 -13.27
N ALA A 79 3.57 -3.97 -14.09
CA ALA A 79 3.26 -4.85 -15.21
C ALA A 79 2.63 -6.17 -14.73
N TYR A 80 3.19 -6.77 -13.67
CA TYR A 80 2.66 -7.97 -13.04
C TYR A 80 1.23 -7.77 -12.54
N VAL A 81 0.98 -6.77 -11.69
CA VAL A 81 -0.34 -6.50 -11.11
C VAL A 81 -1.36 -6.14 -12.20
N THR A 82 -0.95 -5.37 -13.21
CA THR A 82 -1.81 -5.03 -14.36
C THR A 82 -2.31 -6.29 -15.07
N LYS A 83 -1.41 -7.26 -15.29
CA LYS A 83 -1.77 -8.55 -15.90
C LYS A 83 -2.68 -9.39 -14.99
N GLN A 84 -2.36 -9.48 -13.70
CA GLN A 84 -3.13 -10.29 -12.75
C GLN A 84 -4.56 -9.79 -12.55
N LEU A 85 -4.75 -8.46 -12.56
CA LEU A 85 -6.03 -7.82 -12.32
C LEU A 85 -6.77 -7.38 -13.60
N GLY A 86 -6.17 -7.57 -14.78
CA GLY A 86 -6.78 -7.18 -16.06
C GLY A 86 -6.98 -5.66 -16.20
N LEU A 87 -6.06 -4.86 -15.65
CA LEU A 87 -6.16 -3.40 -15.63
C LEU A 87 -5.68 -2.78 -16.94
N SER A 88 -6.08 -1.54 -17.19
CA SER A 88 -5.45 -0.73 -18.24
C SER A 88 -3.98 -0.50 -17.93
N ALA A 89 -3.15 -0.54 -18.98
CA ALA A 89 -1.73 -0.25 -18.87
C ALA A 89 -1.49 1.22 -18.49
N VAL A 90 -0.62 1.42 -17.49
CA VAL A 90 -0.16 2.74 -17.05
C VAL A 90 1.35 2.70 -17.03
N SER A 91 2.00 3.70 -17.65
CA SER A 91 3.45 3.82 -17.61
C SER A 91 3.90 4.28 -16.22
N THR A 92 4.79 3.53 -15.59
CA THR A 92 5.44 3.91 -14.33
C THR A 92 6.80 4.55 -14.62
N PRO A 93 7.10 5.74 -14.04
CA PRO A 93 8.43 6.33 -14.14
C PRO A 93 9.51 5.41 -13.60
N ASN A 94 10.65 5.36 -14.29
CA ASN A 94 11.81 4.54 -13.92
C ASN A 94 12.88 5.33 -13.15
N GLU A 95 12.60 6.57 -12.78
CA GLU A 95 13.49 7.44 -12.01
C GLU A 95 12.67 8.24 -10.99
N MET A 96 13.24 8.45 -9.80
CA MET A 96 12.50 8.95 -8.63
C MET A 96 11.99 10.39 -8.80
N ARG A 97 12.74 11.27 -9.47
CA ARG A 97 12.30 12.65 -9.72
C ARG A 97 11.09 12.66 -10.63
N ALA A 98 11.13 11.88 -11.72
CA ALA A 98 9.98 11.73 -12.61
C ALA A 98 8.76 11.11 -11.90
N LEU A 99 8.98 10.18 -10.96
CA LEU A 99 7.90 9.63 -10.12
C LEU A 99 7.24 10.72 -9.26
N ILE A 100 8.04 11.58 -8.62
CA ILE A 100 7.53 12.68 -7.79
C ILE A 100 6.78 13.70 -8.64
N GLU A 101 7.30 14.06 -9.80
CA GLU A 101 6.65 14.99 -10.74
C GLU A 101 5.28 14.48 -11.24
N GLN A 102 5.11 13.15 -11.29
CA GLN A 102 3.89 12.49 -11.78
C GLN A 102 3.06 11.87 -10.65
N TYR A 103 3.37 12.16 -9.38
CA TYR A 103 2.83 11.44 -8.23
C TYR A 103 1.30 11.40 -8.23
N ASP A 104 0.64 12.54 -8.45
CA ASP A 104 -0.82 12.65 -8.43
C ASP A 104 -1.50 11.75 -9.48
N ALA A 105 -0.84 11.54 -10.63
CA ALA A 105 -1.36 10.69 -11.69
C ALA A 105 -1.18 9.19 -11.41
N ILE A 106 -0.25 8.81 -10.52
CA ILE A 106 0.17 7.42 -10.33
C ILE A 106 0.04 6.89 -8.91
N SER A 107 -0.28 7.74 -7.93
CA SER A 107 -0.50 7.37 -6.52
C SER A 107 -1.50 6.23 -6.37
N ASN A 108 -2.68 6.35 -6.98
CA ASN A 108 -3.71 5.30 -6.95
C ASN A 108 -3.22 3.97 -7.54
N ARG A 109 -2.37 4.03 -8.58
CA ARG A 109 -1.74 2.82 -9.14
C ARG A 109 -0.75 2.22 -8.16
N MET A 110 0.06 3.03 -7.50
CA MET A 110 0.98 2.56 -6.45
C MET A 110 0.23 1.92 -5.28
N TYR A 111 -0.90 2.49 -4.86
CA TYR A 111 -1.74 1.92 -3.80
C TYR A 111 -2.31 0.56 -4.20
N THR A 112 -2.78 0.44 -5.45
CA THR A 112 -3.25 -0.84 -6.01
C THR A 112 -2.15 -1.89 -5.97
N ILE A 113 -0.92 -1.53 -6.36
CA ILE A 113 0.23 -2.44 -6.34
C ILE A 113 0.57 -2.85 -4.91
N ALA A 114 0.66 -1.89 -3.99
CA ALA A 114 0.98 -2.15 -2.58
C ALA A 114 -0.06 -3.07 -1.94
N ASN A 115 -1.35 -2.76 -2.11
CA ASN A 115 -2.45 -3.55 -1.55
C ASN A 115 -2.46 -4.97 -2.13
N TYR A 116 -2.33 -5.10 -3.44
CA TYR A 116 -2.32 -6.41 -4.08
C TYR A 116 -1.12 -7.26 -3.63
N MET A 117 0.08 -6.69 -3.60
CA MET A 117 1.29 -7.42 -3.23
C MET A 117 1.38 -7.67 -1.71
N GLY A 118 0.78 -6.82 -0.89
CA GLY A 118 0.73 -6.98 0.56
C GLY A 118 -0.34 -7.94 1.04
N GLU A 119 -1.46 -8.07 0.31
CA GLU A 119 -2.51 -9.01 0.64
C GLU A 119 -1.96 -10.44 0.66
N ASN A 120 -2.18 -11.17 1.76
CA ASN A 120 -1.66 -12.51 2.00
C ASN A 120 -0.12 -12.64 1.84
N ASN A 121 0.61 -11.53 1.95
CA ASN A 121 2.07 -11.48 1.78
C ASN A 121 2.54 -12.05 0.42
N ARG A 122 1.81 -11.77 -0.66
CA ARG A 122 2.19 -12.19 -2.03
C ARG A 122 3.58 -11.71 -2.43
N VAL A 123 4.08 -10.62 -1.84
CA VAL A 123 5.45 -10.15 -2.06
C VAL A 123 6.53 -11.16 -1.65
N ALA A 124 6.20 -12.15 -0.80
CA ALA A 124 7.08 -13.25 -0.44
C ALA A 124 6.89 -14.51 -1.31
N ASP A 125 6.02 -14.47 -2.33
CA ASP A 125 5.81 -15.60 -3.23
C ASP A 125 7.09 -15.93 -4.01
N LYS A 126 7.34 -17.22 -4.19
CA LYS A 126 8.52 -17.70 -4.93
C LYS A 126 8.37 -17.42 -6.42
N GLY A 127 9.49 -17.10 -7.08
CA GLY A 127 9.55 -16.92 -8.53
C GLY A 127 9.21 -15.52 -9.03
N LEU A 128 8.99 -14.56 -8.12
CA LEU A 128 8.84 -13.16 -8.47
C LEU A 128 10.23 -12.55 -8.76
N ALA A 129 10.67 -12.62 -10.01
CA ALA A 129 12.00 -12.15 -10.45
C ALA A 129 12.23 -10.63 -10.27
N PHE A 130 11.19 -9.88 -9.92
CA PHE A 130 11.23 -8.44 -9.67
C PHE A 130 11.23 -8.08 -8.19
N VAL A 131 11.21 -9.08 -7.29
CA VAL A 131 11.37 -8.91 -5.85
C VAL A 131 12.80 -9.27 -5.49
N PHE A 132 13.46 -8.39 -4.73
CA PHE A 132 14.87 -8.49 -4.37
C PHE A 132 15.03 -8.62 -2.86
N ASP A 133 16.05 -9.38 -2.46
CA ASP A 133 16.56 -9.41 -1.10
C ASP A 133 17.47 -8.20 -0.85
N GLU A 134 17.52 -7.70 0.40
CA GLU A 134 18.27 -6.49 0.75
C GLU A 134 19.79 -6.67 0.59
N ASP A 135 20.30 -7.89 0.69
CA ASP A 135 21.72 -8.22 0.52
C ASP A 135 22.15 -8.37 -0.95
N GLU A 136 21.20 -8.46 -1.89
CA GLU A 136 21.47 -8.54 -3.33
C GLU A 136 21.43 -7.17 -4.03
N ILE A 137 21.18 -6.09 -3.28
CA ILE A 137 20.97 -4.75 -3.82
C ILE A 137 21.87 -3.71 -3.17
N SER A 138 22.01 -2.58 -3.86
CA SER A 138 22.64 -1.38 -3.32
C SER A 138 21.65 -0.23 -3.33
N PHE A 139 21.25 0.24 -2.15
CA PHE A 139 20.47 1.47 -2.03
C PHE A 139 21.28 2.68 -2.48
N LYS A 140 20.64 3.56 -3.25
CA LYS A 140 21.18 4.84 -3.68
C LYS A 140 20.43 5.97 -2.99
N ALA A 141 20.95 7.19 -3.12
CA ALA A 141 20.17 8.38 -2.75
C ALA A 141 18.80 8.34 -3.46
N PRO A 142 17.68 8.56 -2.76
CA PRO A 142 16.35 8.53 -3.39
C PRO A 142 16.28 9.41 -4.62
N ILE A 143 16.78 10.64 -4.54
CA ILE A 143 16.97 11.54 -5.68
C ILE A 143 18.47 11.80 -5.84
N LYS A 144 19.07 11.29 -6.92
CA LYS A 144 20.52 11.42 -7.15
C LYS A 144 20.93 12.84 -7.54
N TYR A 145 20.10 13.51 -8.37
CA TYR A 145 20.37 14.85 -8.89
C TYR A 145 19.10 15.72 -8.76
N PRO A 146 18.88 16.34 -7.59
CA PRO A 146 17.78 17.29 -7.41
C PRO A 146 18.06 18.60 -8.16
N TYR A 147 17.01 19.28 -8.65
CA TYR A 147 17.17 20.60 -9.29
C TYR A 147 17.64 21.66 -8.32
N ASN A 148 17.13 21.61 -7.09
CA ASN A 148 17.43 22.56 -6.03
C ASN A 148 17.75 21.78 -4.75
N LEU A 149 18.78 22.23 -4.02
CA LEU A 149 19.15 21.70 -2.72
C LEU A 149 19.08 22.81 -1.67
N LEU A 150 18.13 22.70 -0.76
CA LEU A 150 17.98 23.61 0.37
C LEU A 150 18.51 22.94 1.63
N ALA A 151 19.51 23.55 2.25
CA ALA A 151 20.07 23.10 3.52
C ALA A 151 19.65 24.05 4.64
N ALA A 152 18.97 23.52 5.65
CA ALA A 152 18.59 24.28 6.85
C ALA A 152 19.51 23.90 8.01
N ALA A 153 20.06 24.91 8.70
CA ALA A 153 20.84 24.76 9.92
C ALA A 153 20.08 25.35 11.11
N ALA A 154 20.46 24.96 12.33
CA ALA A 154 19.85 25.45 13.58
C ALA A 154 18.31 25.30 13.66
N ASN A 155 17.73 24.32 12.96
CA ASN A 155 16.28 24.08 12.95
C ASN A 155 15.76 23.37 14.23
N TYR A 156 16.64 23.17 15.21
CA TYR A 156 16.32 22.61 16.52
C TYR A 156 16.98 23.48 17.59
N LYS A 157 16.19 23.97 18.55
CA LYS A 157 16.66 24.86 19.62
C LYS A 157 17.81 24.26 20.42
N SER A 158 17.72 22.98 20.79
CA SER A 158 18.76 22.27 21.54
C SER A 158 20.08 22.24 20.78
N HIS A 159 20.04 21.89 19.50
CA HIS A 159 21.22 21.88 18.66
C HIS A 159 21.81 23.28 18.48
N ALA A 160 20.97 24.30 18.28
CA ALA A 160 21.43 25.69 18.20
C ALA A 160 22.12 26.16 19.50
N GLN A 161 21.59 25.74 20.66
CA GLN A 161 22.17 26.05 21.98
C GLN A 161 23.49 25.31 22.22
N GLU A 162 23.61 24.05 21.79
CA GLU A 162 24.87 23.29 21.84
C GLU A 162 25.95 23.95 20.97
N MET A 163 25.59 24.41 19.78
CA MET A 163 26.52 25.04 18.84
C MET A 163 26.87 26.50 19.20
N ALA A 164 26.13 27.14 20.11
CA ALA A 164 26.38 28.53 20.52
C ALA A 164 27.67 28.70 21.35
N GLY A 165 28.29 27.61 21.79
CA GLY A 165 29.49 27.60 22.63
C GLY A 165 29.22 28.06 24.07
N PRO A 166 30.20 27.97 24.98
CA PRO A 166 30.06 28.53 26.32
C PRO A 166 29.89 30.05 26.24
N SER A 167 28.88 30.59 26.93
CA SER A 167 28.78 32.03 27.18
C SER A 167 30.08 32.50 27.82
N VAL A 168 30.82 33.39 27.16
CA VAL A 168 31.92 34.11 27.80
C VAL A 168 31.32 35.15 28.74
N ASP A 169 30.96 34.72 29.95
CA ASP A 169 30.63 35.63 31.04
C ASP A 169 31.89 36.41 31.42
N GLY A 170 32.11 37.56 30.78
CA GLY A 170 33.31 38.36 31.04
C GLY A 170 33.55 39.63 30.20
N LEU A 171 32.76 39.96 29.18
CA LEU A 171 32.92 41.25 28.49
C LEU A 171 31.87 42.28 28.92
N SER A 172 31.92 42.62 30.21
CA SER A 172 31.53 43.93 30.71
C SER A 172 32.72 44.89 30.49
N GLY A 173 32.66 45.77 29.49
CA GLY A 173 33.60 46.89 29.40
C GLY A 173 33.87 47.48 28.00
N ALA A 174 33.28 48.66 27.74
CA ALA A 174 33.63 49.70 26.76
C ALA A 174 33.50 49.34 25.25
N THR A 175 32.63 49.97 24.47
CA THR A 175 32.76 51.39 24.08
C THR A 175 31.46 52.20 24.18
N THR A 176 31.56 53.32 24.90
CA THR A 176 30.65 54.47 24.91
C THR A 176 30.74 55.30 23.62
N GLY A 177 29.61 55.87 23.18
CA GLY A 177 29.53 57.08 22.35
C GLY A 177 28.65 56.91 21.10
N ALA A 178 27.66 57.74 20.80
CA ALA A 178 27.07 58.89 21.47
C ALA A 178 25.69 59.12 20.84
N SER A 179 24.69 59.46 21.64
CA SER A 179 23.48 60.14 21.18
C SER A 179 23.85 61.56 20.75
N GLY A 180 23.45 61.98 19.56
CA GLY A 180 23.51 63.36 19.12
C GLY A 180 22.21 63.73 18.42
N GLY A 181 21.25 64.25 19.19
CA GLY A 181 20.11 64.98 18.66
C GLY A 181 20.48 66.45 18.47
N GLY A 182 20.00 67.02 17.37
CA GLY A 182 20.03 68.44 17.00
C GLY A 182 19.19 68.63 15.76
#